data_AF-A0AAW5EZX9-F1
#
_entry.id   AF-A0AAW5EZX9-F1
#
_cell.length_a   1.000
_cell.length_b   1.000
_cell.length_c   1.000
_cell.angle_alpha   90.00
_cell.angle_beta   90.00
_cell.angle_gamma   90.00
#
_symmetry.space_group_name_H-M   'P 1'
#
loop_
_entity.id
_entity.type
_entity.pdbx_description
1 polymer ?
#
loop_
_entity_poly.entity_id
_entity_poly.type
_entity_poly.pdbx_seq_one_letter_code
_entity_poly.pdbx_strand_id
1 'polypeptide(L)'
;MLYTTFIRLCDEAVRHENAEEFIMNLGWQEWMKKAADADEITKDLSLIFELASLDFPGLRKRLDVSMAKMSTMYWIPLRSIENWDSGKREIKDYYLNFIRYTMFVQEKEGDDGYLGYIAEQD
;
A
#
# COMPACT_ATOMS: atom_id res chain seq x y z
N MET A 1 -10.73 -6.60 3.03
CA MET A 1 -9.81 -7.28 3.98
C MET A 1 -9.67 -6.44 5.25
N LEU A 2 -9.37 -7.02 6.43
CA LEU A 2 -9.10 -6.22 7.63
C LEU A 2 -7.65 -5.69 7.63
N TYR A 3 -7.40 -4.51 8.20
CA TYR A 3 -6.05 -3.93 8.32
C TYR A 3 -5.05 -4.88 8.99
N THR A 4 -5.44 -5.55 10.07
CA THR A 4 -4.57 -6.51 10.79
C THR A 4 -4.23 -7.74 9.94
N THR A 5 -5.13 -8.16 9.06
CA THR A 5 -4.84 -9.21 8.08
C THR A 5 -3.86 -8.70 7.03
N PHE A 6 -4.08 -7.50 6.50
CA PHE A 6 -3.23 -6.88 5.49
C PHE A 6 -1.78 -6.74 5.96
N ILE A 7 -1.54 -6.16 7.15
CA ILE A 7 -0.17 -5.97 7.66
C ILE A 7 0.56 -7.31 7.84
N ARG A 8 -0.13 -8.35 8.32
CA ARG A 8 0.44 -9.69 8.46
C ARG A 8 0.83 -10.28 7.10
N LEU A 9 0.03 -10.02 6.07
CA LEU A 9 0.34 -10.45 4.71
C LEU A 9 1.49 -9.66 4.10
N CYS A 10 1.62 -8.36 4.39
CA CYS A 10 2.82 -7.60 4.01
C CYS A 10 4.09 -8.16 4.67
N ASP A 11 4.05 -8.43 5.98
CA ASP A 11 5.19 -9.01 6.73
C ASP A 11 5.59 -10.39 6.20
N GLU A 12 4.62 -11.16 5.72
CA GLU A 12 4.87 -12.45 5.08
C GLU A 12 5.43 -12.26 3.67
N ALA A 13 4.83 -11.39 2.86
CA ALA A 13 5.22 -11.15 1.47
C ALA A 13 6.70 -10.77 1.32
N VAL A 14 7.24 -9.93 2.20
CA VAL A 14 8.65 -9.50 2.15
C VAL A 14 9.67 -10.63 2.42
N ARG A 15 9.21 -11.84 2.74
CA ARG A 15 10.05 -13.04 2.97
C ARG A 15 10.19 -13.92 1.73
N HIS A 16 9.43 -13.63 0.67
CA HIS A 16 9.41 -14.41 -0.56
C HIS A 16 10.06 -13.61 -1.69
N GLU A 17 10.64 -14.30 -2.66
CA GLU A 17 11.36 -13.63 -3.77
C GLU A 17 10.40 -13.02 -4.78
N ASN A 18 9.20 -13.59 -4.93
CA ASN A 18 8.19 -13.16 -5.89
C ASN A 18 6.76 -13.47 -5.41
N ALA A 19 5.79 -12.87 -6.08
CA ALA A 19 4.37 -13.00 -5.73
C ALA A 19 3.86 -14.44 -5.87
N GLU A 20 4.35 -15.22 -6.85
CA GLU A 20 3.93 -16.60 -7.06
C GLU A 20 4.30 -17.47 -5.86
N GLU A 21 5.55 -17.38 -5.41
CA GLU A 21 6.04 -18.07 -4.21
C GLU A 21 5.21 -17.69 -2.96
N PHE A 22 4.99 -16.40 -2.76
CA PHE A 22 4.16 -15.89 -1.66
C PHE A 22 2.74 -16.49 -1.67
N ILE A 23 2.08 -16.48 -2.83
CA ILE A 23 0.70 -16.96 -2.99
C ILE A 23 0.63 -18.48 -2.76
N MET A 24 1.57 -19.24 -3.33
CA MET A 24 1.61 -20.70 -3.18
C MET A 24 1.84 -21.13 -1.72
N ASN A 25 2.70 -20.41 -0.98
CA ASN A 25 3.04 -20.76 0.40
C ASN A 25 1.98 -20.35 1.43
N LEU A 26 1.12 -19.38 1.13
CA LEU A 26 0.18 -18.81 2.10
C LEU A 26 -0.96 -19.76 2.50
N GLY A 27 -1.42 -20.60 1.55
CA GLY A 27 -2.56 -21.50 1.72
C GLY A 27 -3.90 -20.80 1.99
N TRP A 28 -4.97 -21.59 2.15
CA TRP A 28 -6.31 -21.07 2.41
C TRP A 28 -6.44 -20.41 3.80
N GLN A 29 -7.08 -19.24 3.86
CA GLN A 29 -7.31 -18.49 5.10
C GLN A 29 -8.77 -18.01 5.22
N GLU A 30 -9.25 -17.85 6.45
CA GLU A 30 -10.67 -17.50 6.71
C GLU A 30 -11.14 -16.20 6.06
N TRP A 31 -10.27 -15.20 5.88
CA TRP A 31 -10.63 -13.95 5.21
C TRP A 31 -10.95 -14.16 3.72
N MET A 32 -10.42 -15.20 3.09
CA MET A 32 -10.62 -15.53 1.68
C MET A 32 -12.07 -15.91 1.37
N LYS A 33 -12.84 -16.34 2.39
CA LYS A 33 -14.29 -16.60 2.25
C LYS A 33 -15.10 -15.37 1.82
N LYS A 34 -14.52 -14.17 1.94
CA LYS A 34 -15.18 -12.91 1.59
C LYS A 34 -14.93 -12.47 0.14
N ALA A 35 -13.96 -13.08 -0.54
CA ALA A 35 -13.72 -12.82 -1.96
C ALA A 35 -14.79 -13.50 -2.81
N ALA A 36 -15.07 -12.95 -3.99
CA ALA A 36 -15.99 -13.52 -4.96
C ALA A 36 -15.48 -14.85 -5.52
N ASP A 37 -14.18 -14.95 -5.80
CA ASP A 37 -13.53 -16.12 -6.37
C ASP A 37 -12.01 -16.17 -6.09
N ALA A 38 -11.35 -17.22 -6.59
CA ALA A 38 -9.92 -17.42 -6.46
C ALA A 38 -9.08 -16.39 -7.24
N ASP A 39 -9.62 -15.81 -8.30
CA ASP A 39 -8.92 -14.80 -9.10
C ASP A 39 -8.85 -13.48 -8.33
N GLU A 40 -9.93 -13.09 -7.64
CA GLU A 40 -9.91 -11.94 -6.72
C GLU A 40 -8.90 -12.13 -5.59
N ILE A 41 -8.84 -13.32 -4.99
CA ILE A 41 -7.84 -13.63 -3.95
C ILE A 41 -6.42 -13.47 -4.51
N THR A 42 -6.16 -14.01 -5.71
CA THR A 42 -4.85 -13.94 -6.36
C THR A 42 -4.47 -12.49 -6.66
N LYS A 43 -5.41 -11.67 -7.17
CA LYS A 43 -5.19 -10.24 -7.41
C LYS A 43 -4.90 -9.47 -6.12
N ASP A 44 -5.68 -9.71 -5.07
CA ASP A 44 -5.47 -9.08 -3.76
C ASP A 44 -4.07 -9.41 -3.23
N LEU A 45 -3.64 -10.68 -3.31
CA LEU A 45 -2.32 -11.12 -2.83
C LEU A 45 -1.17 -10.56 -3.68
N SER A 46 -1.30 -10.55 -5.00
CA SER A 46 -0.30 -9.93 -5.89
C SER A 46 -0.14 -8.44 -5.58
N LEU A 47 -1.25 -7.71 -5.41
CA LEU A 47 -1.20 -6.31 -5.04
C LEU A 47 -0.54 -6.09 -3.67
N ILE A 48 -0.85 -6.92 -2.68
CA ILE A 48 -0.19 -6.86 -1.37
C ILE A 48 1.31 -7.06 -1.50
N PHE A 49 1.76 -8.03 -2.30
CA PHE A 49 3.18 -8.30 -2.54
C PHE A 49 3.88 -7.10 -3.18
N GLU A 50 3.28 -6.51 -4.22
CA GLU A 50 3.80 -5.32 -4.88
C GLU A 50 3.94 -4.15 -3.90
N LEU A 51 2.88 -3.84 -3.15
CA LEU A 51 2.89 -2.72 -2.19
C LEU A 51 3.87 -2.95 -1.03
N ALA A 52 3.99 -4.20 -0.55
CA ALA A 52 4.94 -4.56 0.51
C ALA A 52 6.40 -4.42 0.07
N SER A 53 6.67 -4.59 -1.23
CA SER A 53 8.00 -4.48 -1.82
C SER A 53 8.44 -3.03 -2.08
N LEU A 54 7.52 -2.06 -2.02
CA LEU A 54 7.82 -0.64 -2.25
C LEU A 54 8.23 0.07 -0.95
N ASP A 55 9.29 0.87 -1.06
CA ASP A 55 9.64 1.88 -0.07
C ASP A 55 8.75 3.13 -0.22
N PHE A 56 8.92 4.12 0.66
CA PHE A 56 8.10 5.33 0.61
C PHE A 56 8.19 6.08 -0.74
N PRO A 57 9.38 6.34 -1.32
CA PRO A 57 9.49 6.91 -2.66
C PRO A 57 8.76 6.07 -3.73
N GLY A 58 8.85 4.74 -3.66
CA GLY A 58 8.16 3.82 -4.55
C GLY A 58 6.65 3.95 -4.48
N LEU A 59 6.09 4.00 -3.26
CA LEU A 59 4.64 4.19 -3.06
C LEU A 59 4.17 5.55 -3.61
N ARG A 60 4.92 6.62 -3.38
CA ARG A 60 4.58 7.94 -3.93
C ARG A 60 4.61 7.95 -5.46
N LYS A 61 5.61 7.31 -6.08
CA LYS A 61 5.69 7.17 -7.54
C LYS A 61 4.54 6.35 -8.10
N ARG A 62 4.11 5.28 -7.42
CA ARG A 62 2.95 4.48 -7.83
C ARG A 62 1.65 5.28 -7.79
N LEU A 63 1.49 6.15 -6.80
CA LEU A 63 0.37 7.09 -6.72
C LEU A 63 0.44 8.20 -7.78
N ASP A 64 1.59 8.40 -8.42
CA ASP A 64 1.86 9.49 -9.37
C ASP A 64 1.51 10.88 -8.81
N VAL A 65 1.97 11.16 -7.58
CA VAL A 65 1.71 12.43 -6.89
C VAL A 65 2.98 13.15 -6.47
N SER A 66 2.89 14.48 -6.41
CA SER A 66 3.91 15.32 -5.79
C SER A 66 4.00 15.08 -4.27
N MET A 67 5.14 15.45 -3.67
CA MET A 67 5.29 15.39 -2.21
C MET A 67 4.28 16.30 -1.48
N ALA A 68 3.96 17.46 -2.06
CA ALA A 68 2.95 18.38 -1.53
C ALA A 68 1.55 17.77 -1.56
N LYS A 69 1.17 17.13 -2.67
CA LYS A 69 -0.10 16.43 -2.78
C LYS A 69 -0.20 15.26 -1.81
N MET A 70 0.87 14.46 -1.66
CA MET A 70 0.92 13.37 -0.69
C MET A 70 0.82 13.86 0.77
N SER A 71 1.44 14.99 1.09
CA SER A 71 1.31 15.67 2.39
C SER A 71 -0.15 15.98 2.70
N THR A 72 -0.87 16.55 1.74
CA THR A 72 -2.31 16.88 1.88
C THR A 72 -3.19 15.63 1.95
N MET A 73 -2.93 14.63 1.10
CA MET A 73 -3.68 13.36 1.08
C MET A 73 -3.68 12.67 2.44
N TYR A 74 -2.51 12.57 3.07
CA TYR A 74 -2.33 11.80 4.29
C TYR A 74 -2.33 12.66 5.56
N TRP A 75 -2.50 13.98 5.45
CA TRP A 75 -2.39 14.92 6.57
C TRP A 75 -1.06 14.80 7.33
N ILE A 76 0.02 14.57 6.59
CA ILE A 76 1.38 14.43 7.11
C ILE A 76 2.16 15.70 6.75
N PRO A 77 2.89 16.33 7.69
CA PRO A 77 3.65 17.53 7.37
C PRO A 77 4.60 17.32 6.17
N LEU A 78 4.60 18.27 5.22
CA LEU A 78 5.44 18.22 4.01
C LEU A 78 6.91 17.88 4.31
N ARG A 79 7.48 18.49 5.35
CA ARG A 79 8.86 18.22 5.76
C ARG A 79 9.10 16.75 6.14
N SER A 80 8.10 16.05 6.67
CA SER A 80 8.21 14.62 6.95
C SER A 80 8.22 13.81 5.65
N ILE A 81 7.34 14.13 4.71
CA ILE A 81 7.29 13.54 3.37
C ILE A 81 8.64 13.72 2.65
N GLU A 82 9.16 14.96 2.63
CA GLU A 82 10.46 15.27 2.00
C GLU A 82 11.62 14.48 2.63
N ASN A 83 11.64 14.36 3.96
CA ASN A 83 12.69 13.61 4.65
C ASN A 83 12.62 12.11 4.37
N TRP A 84 11.41 11.55 4.25
CA TRP A 84 11.21 10.14 3.89
C TRP A 84 11.54 9.88 2.43
N ASP A 85 11.10 10.76 1.52
CA ASP A 85 11.32 10.63 0.08
C ASP A 85 12.80 10.75 -0.31
N SER A 86 13.53 11.65 0.35
CA SER A 86 14.98 11.83 0.14
C SER A 86 15.85 10.81 0.90
N GLY A 87 15.25 9.94 1.71
CA GLY A 87 15.99 9.01 2.58
C GLY A 87 16.75 9.67 3.74
N LYS A 88 16.59 10.99 3.95
CA LYS A 88 17.18 11.71 5.11
C LYS A 88 16.71 11.18 6.45
N ARG A 89 15.48 10.65 6.49
CA ARG A 89 14.92 10.00 7.67
C ARG A 89 14.16 8.75 7.23
N GLU A 90 14.34 7.67 7.96
CA GLU A 90 13.56 6.46 7.77
C GLU A 90 12.11 6.67 8.25
N ILE A 91 11.15 6.26 7.41
CA ILE A 91 9.74 6.17 7.79
C ILE A 91 9.54 4.99 8.74
N LYS A 92 8.63 5.11 9.70
CA LYS A 92 8.29 4.00 10.59
C LYS A 92 7.27 3.07 9.94
N ASP A 93 7.41 1.77 10.18
CA ASP A 93 6.57 0.73 9.57
C ASP A 93 5.07 0.99 9.73
N TYR A 94 4.63 1.54 10.86
CA TYR A 94 3.21 1.84 11.07
C TYR A 94 2.68 2.92 10.09
N TYR A 95 3.47 3.93 9.74
CA TYR A 95 3.09 4.90 8.71
C TYR A 95 3.12 4.27 7.32
N LEU A 96 4.16 3.49 7.03
CA LEU A 96 4.33 2.84 5.74
C LEU A 96 3.19 1.84 5.47
N ASN A 97 2.87 1.00 6.46
CA ASN A 97 1.78 0.03 6.39
C ASN A 97 0.40 0.68 6.34
N PHE A 98 0.23 1.84 6.99
CA PHE A 98 -1.00 2.62 6.83
C PHE A 98 -1.18 3.09 5.37
N ILE A 99 -0.14 3.69 4.76
CA ILE A 99 -0.18 4.15 3.37
C ILE A 99 -0.39 2.99 2.40
N ARG A 100 0.31 1.86 2.60
CA ARG A 100 0.09 0.65 1.79
C ARG A 100 -1.36 0.17 1.86
N TYR A 101 -1.97 0.18 3.05
CA TYR A 101 -3.35 -0.25 3.21
C TYR A 101 -4.34 0.70 2.53
N THR A 102 -4.14 2.02 2.63
CA THR A 102 -5.01 2.98 1.94
C THR A 102 -4.92 2.81 0.43
N MET A 103 -3.72 2.58 -0.11
CA MET A 103 -3.53 2.28 -1.54
C MET A 103 -4.20 0.98 -1.95
N PHE A 104 -4.06 -0.08 -1.15
CA PHE A 104 -4.75 -1.36 -1.39
C PHE A 104 -6.27 -1.20 -1.46
N VAL A 105 -6.86 -0.48 -0.50
CA VAL A 105 -8.31 -0.22 -0.48
C VAL A 105 -8.72 0.62 -1.69
N GLN A 106 -7.96 1.65 -2.05
CA GLN A 106 -8.25 2.49 -3.21
C GLN A 106 -8.19 1.70 -4.53
N GLU A 107 -7.17 0.85 -4.73
CA GLU A 107 -7.07 0.04 -5.94
C GLU A 107 -8.16 -1.05 -6.01
N LYS A 108 -8.63 -1.54 -4.86
CA LYS A 108 -9.69 -2.55 -4.77
C LYS A 108 -11.10 -1.98 -4.94
N GLU A 109 -11.41 -0.91 -4.23
CA GLU A 109 -12.76 -0.33 -4.16
C GLU A 109 -12.96 0.81 -5.17
N GLY A 110 -11.87 1.30 -5.77
CA GLY A 110 -11.85 2.46 -6.65
C GLY A 110 -11.49 3.76 -5.92
N ASP A 111 -11.15 4.79 -6.72
CA ASP A 111 -11.01 6.16 -6.24
C ASP A 111 -12.40 6.81 -6.14
N ASP A 112 -12.72 7.42 -5.01
CA ASP A 112 -13.94 8.20 -4.82
C ASP A 112 -13.87 9.58 -5.52
N GLY A 113 -12.75 9.84 -6.21
CA GLY A 113 -12.46 11.05 -6.95
C GLY A 113 -11.86 12.15 -6.08
N TYR A 114 -11.74 11.94 -4.77
CA TYR A 114 -11.20 12.93 -3.84
C TYR A 114 -9.77 13.34 -4.21
N LEU A 115 -8.96 12.41 -4.71
CA LEU A 115 -7.59 12.71 -5.12
C LEU A 115 -7.50 13.71 -6.27
N GLY A 116 -8.51 13.76 -7.14
CA GLY A 116 -8.62 14.76 -8.20
C GLY A 116 -8.95 16.16 -7.68
N TYR A 117 -9.58 16.27 -6.51
CA TYR A 117 -9.96 17.54 -5.88
C TYR A 117 -8.89 18.14 -4.97
N ILE A 118 -7.90 17.33 -4.57
CA ILE A 118 -6.76 17.84 -3.81
C ILE A 118 -5.92 18.69 -4.76
N ALA A 119 -6.04 20.01 -4.63
CA ALA A 119 -5.20 20.96 -5.35
C ALA A 119 -3.73 20.66 -5.05
N GLU A 120 -2.91 20.59 -6.10
CA GLU A 120 -1.47 20.68 -5.94
C GLU A 120 -1.18 22.08 -5.40
N GLN A 121 -0.82 22.16 -4.12
CA GLN A 121 -0.35 23.41 -3.54
C GLN A 121 1.13 23.53 -3.91
N ASP A 122 1.43 24.58 -4.68
CA ASP A 122 2.78 24.98 -5.11
C ASP A 122 3.72 25.25 -3.92
#